data_AF-A0A3N5E425-F1
#
_entry.id   AF-A0A3N5E425-F1
#
_cell.length_a   1.000
_cell.length_b   1.000
_cell.length_c   1.000
_cell.angle_alpha   90.00
_cell.angle_beta   90.00
_cell.angle_gamma   90.00
#
_symmetry.space_group_name_H-M   'P 1'
#
loop_
_entity.id
_entity.type
_entity.pdbx_description
1 polymer ?
#
loop_
_entity_poly.entity_id
_entity_poly.type
_entity_poly.pdbx_seq_one_letter_code
_entity_poly.pdbx_strand_id
1 'polypeptide(L)'
;MLVSLVGYHMDFFEKTNADKNSIGFTYQDYVALKHALELKPEEHIGIEVYDDLHLESIEGHKTLVQVKHSINKSNITNKDIDLWKTLYNWSEAIKTIGDKSISLIFYTNKGLTLEPGIVQLLTNDTKDIEKIKDEIEKIEQDHKNKSDDLYKYISIINSLDSNSSKRLFNSISFQHSEDGIIRQIKTLLKTLAIPDDKIDDAFNYISGAFFKHKYDLVKNHTKINISYDDFRNNLGIDRIIQISRNCINNFDQYYDFESAYPTNVESKISYKQLKDLDLNSDSIVKYINEMAKTEAFIQKLQSSGDLTTQEERLIYLKALDEWQSRHSATYIRSRFTEINEDHLNKAFSVYTELTGNCNIVLDKNQLPKSMTTGTFLLLSDKPKIGWLQNWESVYK
;
A
#
# COMPACT_ATOMS: atom_id res chain seq x y z
N MET A 1 -44.91 1.76 -39.52
CA MET A 1 -43.87 0.86 -40.06
C MET A 1 -42.42 1.32 -39.80
N LEU A 2 -42.17 2.50 -39.21
CA LEU A 2 -40.80 3.00 -38.93
C LEU A 2 -40.30 2.74 -37.50
N VAL A 3 -41.19 2.42 -36.55
CA VAL A 3 -40.82 2.18 -35.14
C VAL A 3 -40.22 0.78 -34.90
N SER A 4 -40.54 -0.21 -35.76
CA SER A 4 -40.04 -1.58 -35.62
C SER A 4 -38.62 -1.79 -36.16
N LEU A 5 -38.15 -0.95 -37.07
CA LEU A 5 -36.79 -1.05 -37.62
C LEU A 5 -35.73 -0.47 -36.66
N VAL A 6 -36.03 0.62 -35.95
CA VAL A 6 -35.09 1.24 -35.00
C VAL A 6 -34.82 0.32 -33.80
N GLY A 7 -35.86 -0.33 -33.25
CA GLY A 7 -35.70 -1.31 -32.16
C GLY A 7 -34.93 -2.56 -32.58
N TYR A 8 -35.11 -3.04 -33.80
CA TYR A 8 -34.37 -4.20 -34.34
C TYR A 8 -32.90 -3.86 -34.63
N HIS A 9 -32.61 -2.63 -35.07
CA HIS A 9 -31.24 -2.16 -35.31
C HIS A 9 -30.47 -1.91 -34.00
N MET A 10 -31.10 -1.35 -32.96
CA MET A 10 -30.45 -1.21 -31.63
C MET A 10 -30.13 -2.58 -31.01
N ASP A 11 -31.04 -3.55 -31.11
CA ASP A 11 -30.84 -4.92 -30.61
C ASP A 11 -29.72 -5.67 -31.37
N PHE A 12 -29.48 -5.32 -32.64
CA PHE A 12 -28.31 -5.81 -33.40
C PHE A 12 -27.00 -5.19 -32.88
N PHE A 13 -26.94 -3.87 -32.71
CA PHE A 13 -25.74 -3.20 -32.22
C PHE A 13 -25.41 -3.58 -30.77
N GLU A 14 -26.41 -3.79 -29.90
CA GLU A 14 -26.24 -4.29 -28.54
C GLU A 14 -25.70 -5.73 -28.49
N LYS A 15 -26.10 -6.60 -29.42
CA LYS A 15 -25.57 -7.97 -29.54
C LYS A 15 -24.14 -8.01 -30.05
N THR A 16 -23.74 -7.04 -30.87
CA THR A 16 -22.35 -6.89 -31.34
C THR A 16 -21.47 -6.04 -30.41
N ASN A 17 -22.05 -5.50 -29.34
CA ASN A 17 -21.33 -4.59 -28.45
C ASN A 17 -20.30 -5.37 -27.61
N ALA A 18 -19.03 -5.00 -27.72
CA ALA A 18 -17.91 -5.69 -27.08
C ALA A 18 -17.79 -5.38 -25.58
N ASP A 19 -18.59 -4.46 -25.04
CA ASP A 19 -18.52 -3.98 -23.66
C ASP A 19 -18.53 -5.10 -22.62
N LYS A 20 -19.36 -6.14 -22.81
CA LYS A 20 -19.48 -7.29 -21.88
C LYS A 20 -18.23 -8.16 -21.85
N ASN A 21 -17.56 -8.33 -22.98
CA ASN A 21 -16.32 -9.11 -23.04
C ASN A 21 -15.15 -8.26 -22.54
N SER A 22 -15.12 -6.98 -22.94
CA SER A 22 -14.09 -6.01 -22.54
C SER A 22 -14.01 -5.85 -21.02
N ILE A 23 -15.15 -5.74 -20.33
CA ILE A 23 -15.16 -5.63 -18.87
C ILE A 23 -14.64 -6.89 -18.18
N GLY A 24 -14.94 -8.08 -18.72
CA GLY A 24 -14.43 -9.35 -18.18
C GLY A 24 -12.90 -9.41 -18.21
N PHE A 25 -12.31 -9.13 -19.38
CA PHE A 25 -10.85 -9.08 -19.53
C PHE A 25 -10.20 -7.96 -18.70
N THR A 26 -10.83 -6.79 -18.64
CA THR A 26 -10.33 -5.68 -17.80
C THR A 26 -10.36 -6.05 -16.32
N TYR A 27 -11.41 -6.75 -15.86
CA TYR A 27 -11.51 -7.21 -14.49
C TYR A 27 -10.44 -8.27 -14.18
N GLN A 28 -10.23 -9.24 -15.07
CA GLN A 28 -9.15 -10.22 -14.98
C GLN A 28 -7.78 -9.54 -14.84
N ASP A 29 -7.55 -8.44 -15.55
CA ASP A 29 -6.30 -7.67 -15.45
C ASP A 29 -6.10 -7.02 -14.08
N TYR A 30 -7.16 -6.53 -13.46
CA TYR A 30 -7.08 -6.03 -12.09
C TYR A 30 -6.90 -7.15 -11.06
N VAL A 31 -7.53 -8.32 -11.26
CA VAL A 31 -7.29 -9.50 -10.41
C VAL A 31 -5.83 -9.96 -10.54
N ALA A 32 -5.28 -9.95 -11.75
CA ALA A 32 -3.87 -10.25 -12.00
C ALA A 32 -2.95 -9.26 -11.28
N LEU A 33 -3.23 -7.95 -11.39
CA LEU A 33 -2.45 -6.92 -10.72
C LEU A 33 -2.50 -7.05 -9.19
N LYS A 34 -3.67 -7.35 -8.62
CA LYS A 34 -3.81 -7.61 -7.18
C LYS A 34 -2.88 -8.73 -6.75
N HIS A 35 -2.89 -9.86 -7.46
CA HIS A 35 -2.03 -11.00 -7.13
C HIS A 35 -0.54 -10.72 -7.41
N ALA A 36 -0.21 -9.96 -8.46
CA ALA A 36 1.17 -9.55 -8.74
C ALA A 36 1.78 -8.72 -7.60
N LEU A 37 0.99 -7.85 -6.96
CA LEU A 37 1.39 -7.09 -5.77
C LEU A 37 1.60 -7.98 -4.53
N GLU A 38 0.96 -9.15 -4.47
CA GLU A 38 1.03 -10.12 -3.38
C GLU A 38 2.16 -11.15 -3.55
N LEU A 39 2.83 -11.20 -4.72
CA LEU A 39 3.92 -12.12 -4.99
C LEU A 39 5.04 -11.98 -3.95
N LYS A 40 5.62 -13.12 -3.57
CA LYS A 40 6.85 -13.24 -2.79
C LYS A 40 8.05 -13.51 -3.70
N PRO A 41 9.30 -13.34 -3.22
CA PRO A 41 10.49 -13.71 -3.97
C PRO A 41 10.38 -15.13 -4.55
N GLU A 42 10.84 -15.30 -5.79
CA GLU A 42 10.80 -16.55 -6.56
C GLU A 42 9.41 -17.04 -6.99
N GLU A 43 8.33 -16.36 -6.61
CA GLU A 43 6.98 -16.66 -7.11
C GLU A 43 6.74 -15.97 -8.46
N HIS A 44 5.77 -16.49 -9.22
CA HIS A 44 5.33 -15.86 -10.46
C HIS A 44 3.83 -15.99 -10.69
N ILE A 45 3.30 -15.05 -11.47
CA ILE A 45 1.94 -15.05 -11.99
C ILE A 45 1.97 -15.17 -13.50
N GLY A 46 1.16 -16.05 -14.08
CA GLY A 46 0.92 -16.02 -15.51
C GLY A 46 -0.53 -15.82 -15.88
N ILE A 47 -0.75 -15.23 -17.06
CA ILE A 47 -2.05 -14.79 -17.55
C ILE A 47 -2.31 -15.52 -18.87
N GLU A 48 -3.45 -16.19 -19.02
CA GLU A 48 -3.81 -16.98 -20.21
C GLU A 48 -2.78 -18.09 -20.55
N VAL A 49 -2.25 -18.78 -19.54
CA VAL A 49 -1.26 -19.88 -19.73
C VAL A 49 -1.84 -21.25 -19.36
N TYR A 50 -2.31 -21.40 -18.12
CA TYR A 50 -2.94 -22.64 -17.62
C TYR A 50 -4.43 -22.47 -17.32
N ASP A 51 -4.84 -21.23 -17.08
CA ASP A 51 -6.20 -20.75 -16.85
C ASP A 51 -6.17 -19.23 -17.11
N ASP A 52 -7.25 -18.50 -16.85
CA ASP A 52 -7.30 -17.03 -16.95
C ASP A 52 -6.10 -16.42 -16.21
N LEU A 53 -5.82 -16.91 -15.00
CA LEU A 53 -4.62 -16.64 -14.22
C LEU A 53 -4.06 -17.92 -13.58
N HIS A 54 -2.76 -17.96 -13.37
CA HIS A 54 -2.15 -18.95 -12.47
C HIS A 54 -1.05 -18.33 -11.62
N LEU A 55 -0.88 -18.85 -10.41
CA LEU A 55 0.22 -18.54 -9.50
C LEU A 55 1.05 -19.80 -9.29
N GLU A 56 2.36 -19.66 -9.22
CA GLU A 56 3.25 -20.74 -8.81
C GLU A 56 4.13 -20.28 -7.64
N SER A 57 4.08 -21.04 -6.56
CA SER A 57 4.91 -20.81 -5.37
C SER A 57 6.33 -21.36 -5.57
N ILE A 58 7.25 -20.95 -4.70
CA ILE A 58 8.61 -21.49 -4.63
C ILE A 58 8.66 -23.02 -4.45
N GLU A 59 7.66 -23.60 -3.78
CA GLU A 59 7.54 -25.05 -3.56
C GLU A 59 6.92 -25.78 -4.78
N GLY A 60 6.58 -25.05 -5.83
CA GLY A 60 5.92 -25.57 -7.03
C GLY A 60 4.42 -25.84 -6.84
N HIS A 61 3.80 -25.33 -5.76
CA HIS A 61 2.34 -25.32 -5.64
C HIS A 61 1.76 -24.41 -6.72
N LYS A 62 0.75 -24.89 -7.45
CA LYS A 62 0.06 -24.12 -8.48
C LYS A 62 -1.35 -23.75 -8.04
N THR A 63 -1.69 -22.48 -8.17
CA THR A 63 -3.06 -21.99 -8.02
C THR A 63 -3.57 -21.58 -9.38
N LEU A 64 -4.63 -22.23 -9.89
CA LEU A 64 -5.34 -21.79 -11.09
C LEU A 64 -6.54 -20.97 -10.68
N VAL A 65 -6.73 -19.81 -11.31
CA VAL A 65 -7.82 -18.89 -10.99
C VAL A 65 -8.62 -18.66 -12.27
N GLN A 66 -9.88 -19.08 -12.25
CA GLN A 66 -10.84 -18.77 -13.30
C GLN A 66 -11.65 -17.55 -12.87
N VAL A 67 -11.61 -16.48 -13.65
CA VAL A 67 -12.27 -15.21 -13.37
C VAL A 67 -13.57 -15.09 -14.15
N LYS A 68 -14.70 -15.04 -13.45
CA LYS A 68 -16.03 -14.81 -14.04
C LYS A 68 -16.62 -13.51 -13.52
N HIS A 69 -16.55 -12.46 -14.33
CA HIS A 69 -17.12 -11.16 -14.01
C HIS A 69 -18.25 -10.80 -14.98
N SER A 70 -19.39 -10.36 -14.47
CA SER A 70 -20.51 -9.88 -15.31
C SER A 70 -21.14 -8.60 -14.75
N ILE A 71 -21.57 -7.73 -15.66
CA ILE A 71 -22.34 -6.51 -15.34
C ILE A 71 -23.71 -6.89 -14.76
N ASN A 72 -24.39 -7.84 -15.41
CA ASN A 72 -25.66 -8.38 -14.94
C ASN A 72 -25.38 -9.54 -13.98
N LYS A 73 -25.66 -9.33 -12.70
CA LYS A 73 -25.45 -10.32 -11.64
C LYS A 73 -26.57 -11.35 -11.65
N SER A 74 -26.46 -12.36 -12.50
CA SER A 74 -27.26 -13.58 -12.38
C SER A 74 -26.58 -14.55 -11.42
N ASN A 75 -27.36 -15.39 -10.75
CA ASN A 75 -26.79 -16.43 -9.90
C ASN A 75 -26.20 -17.57 -10.73
N ILE A 76 -25.07 -18.12 -10.28
CA ILE A 76 -24.52 -19.38 -10.79
C ILE A 76 -25.47 -20.50 -10.35
N THR A 77 -26.04 -21.21 -11.31
CA THR A 77 -26.98 -22.31 -11.07
C THR A 77 -26.27 -23.67 -11.11
N ASN A 78 -26.93 -24.72 -10.61
CA ASN A 78 -26.41 -26.09 -10.67
C ASN A 78 -26.22 -26.62 -12.11
N LYS A 79 -26.79 -25.93 -13.11
CA LYS A 79 -26.72 -26.26 -14.54
C LYS A 79 -26.00 -25.16 -15.35
N ASP A 80 -25.25 -24.29 -14.68
CA ASP A 80 -24.52 -23.19 -15.32
C ASP A 80 -23.38 -23.72 -16.21
N ILE A 81 -23.47 -23.45 -17.51
CA ILE A 81 -22.53 -23.99 -18.50
C ILE A 81 -21.10 -23.49 -18.29
N ASP A 82 -20.91 -22.26 -17.81
CA ASP A 82 -19.57 -21.72 -17.56
C ASP A 82 -18.91 -22.43 -16.37
N LEU A 83 -19.69 -22.77 -15.33
CA LEU A 83 -19.21 -23.59 -14.22
C LEU A 83 -18.78 -24.97 -14.70
N TRP A 84 -19.64 -25.68 -15.45
CA TRP A 84 -19.32 -27.04 -15.91
C TRP A 84 -18.14 -27.07 -16.89
N LYS A 85 -18.03 -26.08 -17.77
CA LYS A 85 -16.86 -25.91 -18.64
C LYS A 85 -15.59 -25.67 -17.83
N THR A 86 -15.66 -24.88 -16.75
CA THR A 86 -14.52 -24.63 -15.85
C THR A 86 -14.10 -25.93 -15.14
N LEU A 87 -15.05 -26.68 -14.59
CA LEU A 87 -14.78 -27.99 -13.97
C LEU A 87 -14.12 -28.95 -14.96
N TYR A 88 -14.64 -29.01 -16.19
CA TYR A 88 -14.05 -29.80 -17.26
C TYR A 88 -12.60 -29.39 -17.54
N ASN A 89 -12.33 -28.10 -17.75
CA ASN A 89 -10.98 -27.59 -18.01
C ASN A 89 -10.02 -27.91 -16.87
N TRP A 90 -10.45 -27.74 -15.62
CA TRP A 90 -9.67 -28.12 -14.45
C TRP A 90 -9.42 -29.63 -14.37
N SER A 91 -10.41 -30.46 -14.72
CA SER A 91 -10.23 -31.92 -14.74
C SER A 91 -9.17 -32.37 -15.75
N GLU A 92 -8.97 -31.63 -16.85
CA GLU A 92 -7.89 -31.86 -17.82
C GLU A 92 -6.56 -31.26 -17.34
N ALA A 93 -6.58 -30.08 -16.73
CA ALA A 93 -5.38 -29.44 -16.20
C ALA A 93 -4.71 -30.28 -15.10
N ILE A 94 -5.48 -30.86 -14.18
CA ILE A 94 -4.92 -31.70 -13.10
C ILE A 94 -4.22 -32.96 -13.61
N LYS A 95 -4.64 -33.50 -14.77
CA LYS A 95 -3.97 -34.64 -15.42
C LYS A 95 -2.58 -34.26 -15.94
N THR A 96 -2.43 -32.99 -16.35
CA THR A 96 -1.20 -32.47 -16.96
C THR A 96 -0.19 -31.97 -15.92
N ILE A 97 -0.66 -31.43 -14.79
CA ILE A 97 0.18 -30.78 -13.76
C ILE A 97 0.93 -31.81 -12.86
N GLY A 98 0.69 -33.12 -13.01
CA GLY A 98 1.38 -34.17 -12.25
C GLY A 98 0.95 -34.22 -10.78
N ASP A 99 1.75 -34.73 -9.85
CA ASP A 99 1.38 -34.88 -8.42
C ASP A 99 1.57 -33.62 -7.56
N LYS A 100 1.89 -32.47 -8.18
CA LYS A 100 2.03 -31.20 -7.46
C LYS A 100 0.71 -30.81 -6.79
N SER A 101 0.81 -30.25 -5.58
CA SER A 101 -0.34 -29.67 -4.89
C SER A 101 -0.94 -28.54 -5.74
N ILE A 102 -2.26 -28.57 -5.92
CA ILE A 102 -2.99 -27.62 -6.74
C ILE A 102 -4.17 -27.03 -5.98
N SER A 103 -4.39 -25.73 -6.15
CA SER A 103 -5.58 -25.01 -5.74
C SER A 103 -6.30 -24.45 -6.97
N LEU A 104 -7.63 -24.51 -6.96
CA LEU A 104 -8.50 -24.11 -8.06
C LEU A 104 -9.49 -23.08 -7.51
N ILE A 105 -9.36 -21.83 -7.93
CA ILE A 105 -10.15 -20.72 -7.41
C ILE A 105 -11.15 -20.29 -8.47
N PHE A 106 -12.44 -20.43 -8.16
CA PHE A 106 -13.51 -19.84 -8.95
C PHE A 106 -13.77 -18.42 -8.44
N TYR A 107 -13.22 -17.42 -9.13
CA TYR A 107 -13.30 -16.02 -8.74
C TYR A 107 -14.47 -15.34 -9.44
N THR A 108 -15.49 -14.89 -8.69
CA THR A 108 -16.73 -14.39 -9.30
C THR A 108 -17.40 -13.27 -8.53
N ASN A 109 -18.08 -12.38 -9.26
CA ASN A 109 -19.00 -11.38 -8.70
C ASN A 109 -20.48 -11.78 -8.82
N LYS A 110 -20.77 -12.93 -9.45
CA LYS A 110 -22.11 -13.51 -9.55
C LYS A 110 -22.55 -14.07 -8.19
N GLY A 111 -23.83 -13.94 -7.89
CA GLY A 111 -24.42 -14.61 -6.73
C GLY A 111 -24.40 -16.13 -6.93
N LEU A 112 -24.62 -16.88 -5.85
CA LEU A 112 -24.72 -18.33 -5.87
C LEU A 112 -26.20 -18.73 -5.77
N THR A 113 -26.60 -19.78 -6.49
CA THR A 113 -27.97 -20.30 -6.32
C THR A 113 -28.20 -20.74 -4.88
N LEU A 114 -29.40 -20.47 -4.33
CA LEU A 114 -29.81 -20.99 -3.03
C LEU A 114 -30.39 -22.41 -3.14
N GLU A 115 -30.60 -22.92 -4.36
CA GLU A 115 -31.06 -24.29 -4.58
C GLU A 115 -29.99 -25.28 -4.12
N PRO A 116 -30.36 -26.30 -3.33
CA PRO A 116 -29.45 -27.39 -3.00
C PRO A 116 -28.90 -28.04 -4.26
N GLY A 117 -27.60 -28.38 -4.25
CA GLY A 117 -26.97 -29.09 -5.34
C GLY A 117 -25.48 -28.82 -5.43
N ILE A 118 -24.92 -29.03 -6.63
CA ILE A 118 -23.47 -28.99 -6.86
C ILE A 118 -22.82 -27.67 -6.48
N VAL A 119 -23.46 -26.52 -6.74
CA VAL A 119 -22.89 -25.21 -6.41
C VAL A 119 -22.66 -25.09 -4.90
N GLN A 120 -23.68 -25.41 -4.09
CA GLN A 120 -23.60 -25.36 -2.63
C GLN A 120 -22.58 -26.37 -2.07
N LEU A 121 -22.51 -27.57 -2.65
CA LEU A 121 -21.53 -28.58 -2.25
C LEU A 121 -20.09 -28.15 -2.56
N LEU A 122 -19.86 -27.50 -3.71
CA LEU A 122 -18.55 -27.00 -4.11
C LEU A 122 -18.13 -25.74 -3.35
N THR A 123 -19.06 -24.98 -2.76
CA THR A 123 -18.73 -23.79 -1.97
C THR A 123 -18.40 -24.11 -0.52
N ASN A 124 -18.77 -25.29 -0.01
CA ASN A 124 -18.43 -25.71 1.34
C ASN A 124 -16.92 -25.92 1.52
N ASP A 125 -16.36 -25.50 2.65
CA ASP A 125 -14.92 -25.70 2.94
C ASP A 125 -14.53 -27.18 2.93
N THR A 126 -15.39 -28.03 3.49
CA THR A 126 -15.23 -29.49 3.44
C THR A 126 -16.10 -30.08 2.34
N LYS A 127 -15.48 -30.78 1.38
CA LYS A 127 -16.20 -31.41 0.27
C LYS A 127 -16.70 -32.80 0.64
N ASP A 128 -18.01 -33.00 0.54
CA ASP A 128 -18.63 -34.32 0.59
C ASP A 128 -18.62 -34.92 -0.82
N ILE A 129 -17.55 -35.67 -1.13
CA ILE A 129 -17.28 -36.19 -2.47
C ILE A 129 -18.37 -37.17 -2.93
N GLU A 130 -18.94 -37.96 -2.01
CA GLU A 130 -20.02 -38.90 -2.33
C GLU A 130 -21.27 -38.14 -2.74
N LYS A 131 -21.71 -37.16 -1.92
CA LYS A 131 -22.86 -36.31 -2.29
C LYS A 131 -22.64 -35.51 -3.58
N ILE A 132 -21.42 -35.05 -3.81
CA ILE A 132 -21.06 -34.38 -5.07
C ILE A 132 -21.28 -35.32 -6.26
N LYS A 133 -20.78 -36.56 -6.19
CA LYS A 133 -20.97 -37.55 -7.26
C LYS A 133 -22.45 -37.90 -7.47
N ASP A 134 -23.19 -38.14 -6.40
CA ASP A 134 -24.62 -38.43 -6.47
C ASP A 134 -25.40 -37.30 -7.18
N GLU A 135 -25.03 -36.05 -6.89
CA GLU A 135 -25.67 -34.89 -7.50
C GLU A 135 -25.29 -34.71 -8.97
N ILE A 136 -24.03 -34.95 -9.33
CA ILE A 136 -23.58 -34.95 -10.72
C ILE A 136 -24.34 -36.01 -11.53
N GLU A 137 -24.49 -37.23 -11.00
CA GLU A 137 -25.21 -38.31 -11.67
C GLU A 137 -26.69 -37.96 -11.93
N LYS A 138 -27.37 -37.35 -10.95
CA LYS A 138 -28.75 -36.86 -11.14
C LYS A 138 -28.82 -35.81 -12.25
N ILE A 139 -27.92 -34.83 -12.22
CA ILE A 139 -27.89 -33.76 -13.23
C ILE A 139 -27.61 -34.34 -14.63
N GLU A 140 -26.74 -35.36 -14.73
CA GLU A 140 -26.46 -36.06 -15.98
C GLU A 140 -27.70 -36.77 -16.53
N GLN A 141 -28.42 -37.54 -15.70
CA GLN A 141 -29.63 -38.25 -16.13
C GLN A 141 -30.73 -37.28 -16.60
N ASP A 142 -30.89 -36.16 -15.88
CA ASP A 142 -31.80 -35.08 -16.25
C ASP A 142 -31.49 -34.47 -17.64
N HIS A 143 -30.21 -34.49 -18.06
CA HIS A 143 -29.73 -33.84 -19.29
C HIS A 143 -29.38 -34.80 -20.43
N LYS A 144 -29.47 -36.11 -20.22
CA LYS A 144 -29.06 -37.15 -21.17
C LYS A 144 -29.64 -37.02 -22.58
N ASN A 145 -30.86 -36.51 -22.70
CA ASN A 145 -31.56 -36.39 -23.98
C ASN A 145 -31.24 -35.10 -24.77
N LYS A 146 -30.46 -34.17 -24.20
CA LYS A 146 -30.17 -32.87 -24.83
C LYS A 146 -28.89 -32.85 -25.66
N SER A 147 -27.96 -33.78 -25.40
CA SER A 147 -26.67 -33.94 -26.12
C SER A 147 -25.99 -32.61 -26.49
N ASP A 148 -26.00 -31.65 -25.56
CA ASP A 148 -25.39 -30.34 -25.70
C ASP A 148 -24.01 -30.29 -25.02
N ASP A 149 -23.32 -29.14 -25.13
CA ASP A 149 -22.03 -28.93 -24.49
C ASP A 149 -22.08 -29.14 -22.97
N LEU A 150 -23.20 -28.76 -22.33
CA LEU A 150 -23.41 -28.97 -20.91
C LEU A 150 -23.39 -30.46 -20.56
N TYR A 151 -24.15 -31.29 -21.29
CA TYR A 151 -24.13 -32.75 -21.13
C TYR A 151 -22.73 -33.35 -21.34
N LYS A 152 -22.00 -32.87 -22.36
CA LYS A 152 -20.61 -33.29 -22.60
C LYS A 152 -19.71 -33.01 -21.39
N TYR A 153 -19.78 -31.82 -20.80
CA TYR A 153 -18.95 -31.51 -19.63
C TYR A 153 -19.35 -32.33 -18.41
N ILE A 154 -20.65 -32.48 -18.14
CA ILE A 154 -21.15 -33.28 -17.01
C ILE A 154 -20.70 -34.73 -17.11
N SER A 155 -20.89 -35.36 -18.28
CA SER A 155 -20.55 -36.78 -18.49
C SER A 155 -19.05 -37.07 -18.28
N ILE A 156 -18.17 -36.17 -18.74
CA ILE A 156 -16.73 -36.31 -18.54
C ILE A 156 -16.38 -36.20 -17.05
N ILE A 157 -16.96 -35.23 -16.34
CA ILE A 157 -16.75 -35.07 -14.89
C ILE A 157 -17.29 -36.26 -14.11
N ASN A 158 -18.45 -36.80 -14.49
CA ASN A 158 -19.03 -37.98 -13.84
C ASN A 158 -18.17 -39.24 -14.06
N SER A 159 -17.50 -39.33 -15.21
CA SER A 159 -16.63 -40.47 -15.56
C SER A 159 -15.28 -40.50 -14.84
N LEU A 160 -14.95 -39.46 -14.05
CA LEU A 160 -13.67 -39.40 -13.32
C LEU A 160 -13.57 -40.53 -12.28
N ASP A 161 -12.39 -41.18 -12.24
CA ASP A 161 -12.08 -42.16 -11.22
C ASP A 161 -12.06 -41.53 -9.81
N SER A 162 -12.13 -42.37 -8.78
CA SER A 162 -12.25 -41.91 -7.39
C SER A 162 -11.10 -40.99 -6.96
N ASN A 163 -9.87 -41.25 -7.41
CA ASN A 163 -8.71 -40.43 -7.03
C ASN A 163 -8.76 -39.08 -7.75
N SER A 164 -9.03 -39.07 -9.05
CA SER A 164 -9.16 -37.84 -9.83
C SER A 164 -10.30 -36.95 -9.34
N SER A 165 -11.47 -37.52 -9.02
CA SER A 165 -12.60 -36.77 -8.45
C SER A 165 -12.25 -36.15 -7.10
N LYS A 166 -11.65 -36.93 -6.18
CA LYS A 166 -11.24 -36.43 -4.87
C LYS A 166 -10.25 -35.29 -5.01
N ARG A 167 -9.26 -35.46 -5.89
CA ARG A 167 -8.26 -34.44 -6.18
C ARG A 167 -8.89 -33.17 -6.74
N LEU A 168 -9.74 -33.28 -7.75
CA LEU A 168 -10.41 -32.13 -8.37
C LEU A 168 -11.22 -31.35 -7.35
N PHE A 169 -12.19 -31.99 -6.68
CA PHE A 169 -13.16 -31.27 -5.86
C PHE A 169 -12.54 -30.70 -4.59
N ASN A 170 -11.60 -31.42 -3.95
CA ASN A 170 -10.91 -30.90 -2.76
C ASN A 170 -10.00 -29.71 -3.06
N SER A 171 -9.55 -29.55 -4.31
CA SER A 171 -8.76 -28.39 -4.71
C SER A 171 -9.60 -27.14 -4.99
N ILE A 172 -10.93 -27.25 -5.09
CA ILE A 172 -11.80 -26.14 -5.49
C ILE A 172 -12.21 -25.26 -4.29
N SER A 173 -12.03 -23.96 -4.46
CA SER A 173 -12.61 -22.92 -3.61
C SER A 173 -13.33 -21.86 -4.45
N PHE A 174 -14.34 -21.24 -3.85
CA PHE A 174 -15.05 -20.11 -4.46
C PHE A 174 -14.61 -18.83 -3.77
N GLN A 175 -14.13 -17.88 -4.55
CA GLN A 175 -13.84 -16.55 -4.06
C GLN A 175 -14.90 -15.60 -4.60
N HIS A 176 -15.87 -15.28 -3.73
CA HIS A 176 -16.84 -14.26 -4.05
C HIS A 176 -16.24 -12.88 -3.78
N SER A 177 -16.14 -12.07 -4.83
CA SER A 177 -15.75 -10.67 -4.71
C SER A 177 -16.86 -9.81 -5.27
N GLU A 178 -17.59 -9.14 -4.39
CA GLU A 178 -18.42 -8.02 -4.82
C GLU A 178 -17.53 -6.93 -5.45
N ASP A 179 -18.12 -6.14 -6.34
CA ASP A 179 -17.40 -5.15 -7.13
C ASP A 179 -16.57 -4.23 -6.22
N GLY A 180 -15.27 -4.13 -6.50
CA GLY A 180 -14.34 -3.44 -5.62
C GLY A 180 -12.87 -3.83 -5.77
N ILE A 181 -12.47 -4.46 -6.88
CA ILE A 181 -11.07 -4.90 -7.08
C ILE A 181 -10.08 -3.73 -6.97
N ILE A 182 -10.43 -2.55 -7.51
CA ILE A 182 -9.63 -1.33 -7.37
C ILE A 182 -9.49 -0.95 -5.89
N ARG A 183 -10.56 -1.04 -5.09
CA ARG A 183 -10.51 -0.77 -3.65
C ARG A 183 -9.60 -1.78 -2.94
N GLN A 184 -9.66 -3.06 -3.29
CA GLN A 184 -8.78 -4.10 -2.74
C GLN A 184 -7.30 -3.81 -3.06
N ILE A 185 -7.00 -3.45 -4.31
CA ILE A 185 -5.65 -3.05 -4.72
C ILE A 185 -5.19 -1.82 -3.92
N LYS A 186 -6.03 -0.78 -3.81
CA LYS A 186 -5.70 0.42 -3.02
C LYS A 186 -5.45 0.08 -1.55
N THR A 187 -6.25 -0.81 -0.95
CA THR A 187 -6.01 -1.30 0.42
C THR A 187 -4.68 -2.04 0.52
N LEU A 188 -4.30 -2.84 -0.47
CA LEU A 188 -3.00 -3.50 -0.52
C LEU A 188 -1.85 -2.49 -0.65
N LEU A 189 -2.01 -1.43 -1.45
CA LEU A 189 -1.01 -0.37 -1.56
C LEU A 189 -0.79 0.37 -0.23
N LYS A 190 -1.81 0.50 0.63
CA LYS A 190 -1.63 1.05 1.99
C LYS A 190 -0.71 0.19 2.86
N THR A 191 -0.70 -1.13 2.69
CA THR A 191 0.21 -2.02 3.44
C THR A 191 1.68 -1.81 3.04
N LEU A 192 1.91 -1.19 1.88
CA LEU A 192 3.21 -0.78 1.40
C LEU A 192 3.62 0.61 1.91
N ALA A 193 3.00 1.13 2.98
CA ALA A 193 3.30 2.42 3.60
C ALA A 193 3.21 3.63 2.66
N ILE A 194 2.31 3.57 1.67
CA ILE A 194 2.00 4.70 0.80
C ILE A 194 0.97 5.59 1.52
N PRO A 195 1.20 6.91 1.67
CA PRO A 195 0.24 7.84 2.27
C PRO A 195 -1.11 7.87 1.56
N ASP A 196 -2.19 8.07 2.31
CA ASP A 196 -3.56 8.04 1.80
C ASP A 196 -3.80 9.03 0.65
N ASP A 197 -3.17 10.21 0.67
CA ASP A 197 -3.24 11.23 -0.39
C ASP A 197 -2.46 10.85 -1.66
N LYS A 198 -1.61 9.83 -1.60
CA LYS A 198 -0.79 9.33 -2.72
C LYS A 198 -1.27 7.99 -3.28
N ILE A 199 -2.24 7.34 -2.64
CA ILE A 199 -2.71 6.01 -3.04
C ILE A 199 -3.27 6.00 -4.47
N ASP A 200 -4.01 7.04 -4.86
CA ASP A 200 -4.61 7.11 -6.20
C ASP A 200 -3.56 7.27 -7.30
N ASP A 201 -2.57 8.14 -7.07
CA ASP A 201 -1.43 8.30 -7.98
C ASP A 201 -0.62 7.01 -8.08
N ALA A 202 -0.29 6.40 -6.95
CA ALA A 202 0.43 5.13 -6.90
C ALA A 202 -0.31 4.03 -7.69
N PHE A 203 -1.62 3.90 -7.47
CA PHE A 203 -2.47 2.97 -8.19
C PHE A 203 -2.42 3.21 -9.71
N ASN A 204 -2.55 4.46 -10.15
CA ASN A 204 -2.53 4.81 -11.57
C ASN A 204 -1.18 4.49 -12.22
N TYR A 205 -0.07 4.84 -11.58
CA TYR A 205 1.27 4.54 -12.10
C TYR A 205 1.56 3.04 -12.16
N ILE A 206 1.22 2.30 -11.10
CA ILE A 206 1.41 0.84 -11.04
C ILE A 206 0.55 0.14 -12.10
N SER A 207 -0.73 0.49 -12.18
CA SER A 207 -1.66 -0.10 -13.15
C SER A 207 -1.22 0.20 -14.58
N GLY A 208 -0.80 1.43 -14.86
CA GLY A 208 -0.29 1.83 -16.17
C GLY A 208 0.96 1.05 -16.57
N ALA A 209 1.92 0.87 -15.66
CA ALA A 209 3.13 0.08 -15.90
C ALA A 209 2.80 -1.39 -16.20
N PHE A 210 1.92 -2.00 -15.40
CA PHE A 210 1.51 -3.38 -15.55
C PHE A 210 0.74 -3.62 -16.87
N PHE A 211 -0.27 -2.80 -17.18
CA PHE A 211 -1.07 -2.97 -18.40
C PHE A 211 -0.26 -2.72 -19.66
N LYS A 212 0.66 -1.76 -19.63
CA LYS A 212 1.60 -1.54 -20.75
C LYS A 212 2.47 -2.77 -20.98
N HIS A 213 3.05 -3.33 -19.90
CA HIS A 213 3.88 -4.52 -20.01
C HIS A 213 3.10 -5.73 -20.54
N LYS A 214 1.89 -5.98 -20.03
CA LYS A 214 1.00 -7.01 -20.55
C LYS A 214 0.74 -6.82 -22.05
N TYR A 215 0.38 -5.60 -22.46
CA TYR A 215 0.12 -5.28 -23.87
C TYR A 215 1.33 -5.59 -24.76
N ASP A 216 2.53 -5.21 -24.33
CA ASP A 216 3.77 -5.45 -25.08
C ASP A 216 4.06 -6.96 -25.23
N LEU A 217 3.81 -7.78 -24.19
CA LEU A 217 3.95 -9.23 -24.26
C LEU A 217 2.95 -9.86 -25.25
N VAL A 218 1.67 -9.47 -25.16
CA VAL A 218 0.60 -9.96 -26.06
C VAL A 218 0.92 -9.61 -27.51
N LYS A 219 1.32 -8.36 -27.76
CA LYS A 219 1.68 -7.86 -29.10
C LYS A 219 2.83 -8.66 -29.72
N ASN A 220 3.76 -9.14 -28.91
CA ASN A 220 4.91 -9.92 -29.35
C ASN A 220 4.67 -11.44 -29.36
N HIS A 221 3.43 -11.89 -29.12
CA HIS A 221 3.06 -13.31 -28.99
C HIS A 221 3.87 -14.06 -27.91
N THR A 222 4.32 -13.34 -26.88
CA THR A 222 5.03 -13.92 -25.75
C THR A 222 4.02 -14.35 -24.68
N LYS A 223 4.24 -15.53 -24.09
CA LYS A 223 3.44 -15.98 -22.93
C LYS A 223 3.60 -14.98 -21.79
N ILE A 224 2.49 -14.61 -21.16
CA ILE A 224 2.53 -13.70 -20.02
C ILE A 224 2.85 -14.53 -18.78
N ASN A 225 4.11 -14.45 -18.35
CA ASN A 225 4.57 -14.99 -17.07
C ASN A 225 5.46 -13.94 -16.41
N ILE A 226 4.99 -13.39 -15.30
CA ILE A 226 5.60 -12.25 -14.60
C ILE A 226 6.11 -12.78 -13.26
N SER A 227 7.43 -12.85 -13.11
CA SER A 227 8.05 -13.18 -11.83
C SER A 227 7.97 -12.03 -10.84
N TYR A 228 8.20 -12.32 -9.56
CA TYR A 228 8.39 -11.30 -8.54
C TYR A 228 9.43 -10.25 -8.98
N ASP A 229 10.61 -10.68 -9.43
CA ASP A 229 11.68 -9.76 -9.83
C ASP A 229 11.31 -8.95 -11.08
N ASP A 230 10.60 -9.55 -12.04
CA ASP A 230 10.10 -8.80 -13.20
C ASP A 230 9.15 -7.70 -12.75
N PHE A 231 8.17 -8.06 -11.91
CA PHE A 231 7.19 -7.11 -11.40
C PHE A 231 7.84 -6.01 -10.56
N ARG A 232 8.73 -6.35 -9.61
CA ARG A 232 9.37 -5.38 -8.73
C ARG A 232 10.38 -4.49 -9.46
N ASN A 233 11.27 -5.09 -10.25
CA ASN A 233 12.43 -4.42 -10.82
C ASN A 233 12.21 -3.99 -12.26
N ASN A 234 11.84 -4.91 -13.17
CA ASN A 234 11.75 -4.63 -14.60
C ASN A 234 10.57 -3.71 -14.95
N LEU A 235 9.42 -3.90 -14.29
CA LEU A 235 8.27 -3.00 -14.41
C LEU A 235 8.43 -1.72 -13.56
N GLY A 236 9.46 -1.66 -12.70
CA GLY A 236 9.79 -0.50 -11.89
C GLY A 236 8.78 -0.22 -10.76
N ILE A 237 8.04 -1.24 -10.30
CA ILE A 237 7.00 -1.08 -9.28
C ILE A 237 7.60 -0.63 -7.95
N ASP A 238 8.76 -1.15 -7.55
CA ASP A 238 9.42 -0.69 -6.31
C ASP A 238 9.88 0.77 -6.39
N ARG A 239 10.29 1.23 -7.57
CA ARG A 239 10.60 2.65 -7.78
C ARG A 239 9.35 3.50 -7.62
N ILE A 240 8.22 3.08 -8.18
CA ILE A 240 6.94 3.80 -8.03
C ILE A 240 6.55 3.83 -6.55
N ILE A 241 6.60 2.69 -5.85
CA ILE A 241 6.30 2.61 -4.42
C ILE A 241 7.21 3.54 -3.62
N GLN A 242 8.52 3.55 -3.87
CA GLN A 242 9.46 4.43 -3.18
C GLN A 242 9.15 5.92 -3.42
N ILE A 243 8.83 6.30 -4.66
CA ILE A 243 8.46 7.67 -4.98
C ILE A 243 7.13 8.05 -4.30
N SER A 244 6.15 7.15 -4.31
CA SER A 244 4.85 7.37 -3.64
C SER A 244 4.98 7.38 -2.12
N ARG A 245 5.96 6.63 -1.58
CA ARG A 245 6.34 6.59 -0.17
C ARG A 245 7.09 7.80 0.30
N ASN A 246 7.70 8.60 -0.59
CA ASN A 246 8.62 9.67 -0.22
C ASN A 246 7.91 10.72 0.65
N CYS A 247 7.79 10.40 1.92
CA CYS A 247 7.95 11.26 3.07
C CYS A 247 9.42 11.69 3.03
N ILE A 248 9.79 12.50 2.04
CA ILE A 248 10.87 13.45 2.25
C ILE A 248 10.46 14.14 3.55
N ASN A 249 11.36 14.18 4.54
CA ASN A 249 11.22 15.01 5.74
C ASN A 249 11.08 16.46 5.25
N ASN A 250 9.90 16.81 4.75
CA ASN A 250 9.62 18.06 4.10
C ASN A 250 9.33 19.01 5.23
N PHE A 251 10.41 19.45 5.85
CA PHE A 251 10.36 20.38 6.95
C PHE A 251 9.76 21.72 6.50
N ASP A 252 9.58 22.00 5.19
CA ASP A 252 8.85 23.17 4.73
C ASP A 252 7.37 23.17 5.18
N GLN A 253 6.80 22.00 5.49
CA GLN A 253 5.49 21.91 6.14
C GLN A 253 5.44 22.65 7.49
N TYR A 254 6.59 22.94 8.09
CA TYR A 254 6.69 23.74 9.31
C TYR A 254 6.11 25.15 9.11
N TYR A 255 6.23 25.75 7.92
CA TYR A 255 5.73 27.11 7.69
C TYR A 255 4.21 27.19 7.81
N ASP A 256 3.50 26.19 7.30
CA ASP A 256 2.04 26.10 7.34
C ASP A 256 1.50 25.38 8.60
N PHE A 257 2.39 24.89 9.47
CA PHE A 257 1.99 24.20 10.68
C PHE A 257 1.50 25.18 11.76
N GLU A 258 0.27 24.97 12.23
CA GLU A 258 -0.31 25.69 13.36
C GLU A 258 -0.18 24.87 14.65
N SER A 259 0.19 25.53 15.74
CA SER A 259 0.29 24.92 17.07
C SER A 259 -0.29 25.86 18.13
N ALA A 260 -0.87 25.28 19.19
CA ALA A 260 -1.28 26.07 20.34
C ALA A 260 -0.08 26.71 21.04
N TYR A 261 -0.22 27.97 21.44
CA TYR A 261 0.84 28.66 22.21
C TYR A 261 0.79 28.28 23.69
N PRO A 262 1.94 28.17 24.36
CA PRO A 262 2.01 27.88 25.78
C PRO A 262 1.42 29.04 26.61
N THR A 263 0.63 28.72 27.62
CA THR A 263 0.01 29.73 28.52
C THR A 263 0.95 30.26 29.59
N ASN A 264 2.02 29.53 29.93
CA ASN A 264 2.97 29.92 30.98
C ASN A 264 4.42 29.95 30.46
N VAL A 265 4.68 30.88 29.54
CA VAL A 265 6.01 31.09 28.93
C VAL A 265 7.09 31.41 29.96
N GLU A 266 6.77 32.16 31.02
CA GLU A 266 7.74 32.64 32.00
C GLU A 266 8.33 31.53 32.89
N SER A 267 7.62 30.40 33.00
CA SER A 267 8.08 29.24 33.75
C SER A 267 9.23 28.49 33.09
N LYS A 268 9.43 28.68 31.77
CA LYS A 268 10.42 27.96 30.97
C LYS A 268 11.85 28.40 31.32
N ILE A 269 12.78 27.45 31.36
CA ILE A 269 14.20 27.74 31.60
C ILE A 269 14.76 28.54 30.42
N SER A 270 14.38 28.19 29.19
CA SER A 270 14.76 28.95 28.00
C SER A 270 14.29 30.41 28.05
N TYR A 271 13.11 30.69 28.63
CA TYR A 271 12.62 32.06 28.84
C TYR A 271 13.53 32.83 29.80
N LYS A 272 13.89 32.22 30.94
CA LYS A 272 14.81 32.82 31.92
C LYS A 272 16.17 33.12 31.30
N GLN A 273 16.74 32.15 30.57
CA GLN A 273 18.01 32.34 29.88
C GLN A 273 17.98 33.52 28.90
N LEU A 274 16.91 33.68 28.11
CA LEU A 274 16.80 34.82 27.19
C LEU A 274 16.56 36.15 27.90
N LYS A 275 15.83 36.14 29.02
CA LYS A 275 15.64 37.33 29.86
C LYS A 275 16.95 37.79 30.49
N ASP A 276 17.79 36.85 30.93
CA ASP A 276 19.12 37.15 31.49
C ASP A 276 20.09 37.70 30.44
N LEU A 277 19.82 37.50 29.14
CA LEU A 277 20.52 38.15 28.02
C LEU A 277 19.97 39.53 27.66
N ASP A 278 19.05 40.08 28.47
CA ASP A 278 18.43 41.40 28.27
C ASP A 278 17.62 41.53 26.96
N LEU A 279 17.03 40.42 26.48
CA LEU A 279 16.08 40.47 25.36
C LEU A 279 14.74 41.07 25.83
N ASN A 280 14.10 41.85 24.95
CA ASN A 280 12.76 42.37 25.23
C ASN A 280 11.72 41.23 25.35
N SER A 281 10.78 41.38 26.29
CA SER A 281 9.79 40.35 26.62
C SER A 281 8.97 39.89 25.42
N ASP A 282 8.57 40.80 24.52
CA ASP A 282 7.76 40.47 23.34
C ASP A 282 8.51 39.53 22.37
N SER A 283 9.82 39.76 22.20
CA SER A 283 10.69 38.90 21.38
C SER A 283 10.88 37.54 22.02
N ILE A 284 11.09 37.50 23.35
CA ILE A 284 11.20 36.24 24.09
C ILE A 284 9.92 35.40 23.91
N VAL A 285 8.74 36.00 24.06
CA VAL A 285 7.46 35.29 23.85
C VAL A 285 7.39 34.68 22.45
N LYS A 286 7.78 35.43 21.41
CA LYS A 286 7.84 34.91 20.03
C LYS A 286 8.78 33.71 19.91
N TYR A 287 9.97 33.77 20.51
CA TYR A 287 10.92 32.66 20.47
C TYR A 287 10.43 31.42 21.23
N ILE A 288 9.78 31.59 22.39
CA ILE A 288 9.19 30.48 23.13
C ILE A 288 8.00 29.86 22.38
N ASN A 289 7.24 30.67 21.65
CA ASN A 289 6.21 30.16 20.76
C ASN A 289 6.78 29.30 19.62
N GLU A 290 7.90 29.72 19.00
CA GLU A 290 8.61 28.90 18.00
C GLU A 290 9.18 27.60 18.58
N MET A 291 9.68 27.65 19.82
CA MET A 291 10.12 26.45 20.55
C MET A 291 8.97 25.45 20.72
N ALA A 292 7.80 25.91 21.17
CA ALA A 292 6.62 25.07 21.34
C ALA A 292 6.10 24.51 20.00
N LYS A 293 6.09 25.34 18.95
CA LYS A 293 5.76 24.92 17.59
C LYS A 293 6.69 23.82 17.09
N THR A 294 8.00 23.96 17.35
CA THR A 294 9.01 22.95 17.00
C THR A 294 8.75 21.62 17.72
N GLU A 295 8.46 21.64 19.02
CA GLU A 295 8.15 20.43 19.77
C GLU A 295 6.88 19.73 19.24
N ALA A 296 5.81 20.50 19.03
CA ALA A 296 4.56 19.96 18.49
C ALA A 296 4.71 19.41 17.06
N PHE A 297 5.53 20.07 16.23
CA PHE A 297 5.80 19.61 14.87
C PHE A 297 6.62 18.31 14.85
N ILE A 298 7.64 18.18 15.71
CA ILE A 298 8.40 16.94 15.89
C ILE A 298 7.47 15.81 16.33
N GLN A 299 6.57 16.06 17.28
CA GLN A 299 5.58 15.06 17.73
C GLN A 299 4.62 14.65 16.60
N LYS A 300 4.15 15.60 15.79
CA LYS A 300 3.32 15.31 14.60
C LYS A 300 4.06 14.36 13.66
N LEU A 301 5.29 14.69 13.27
CA LEU A 301 6.09 13.86 12.36
C LEU A 301 6.36 12.47 12.94
N GLN A 302 6.58 12.35 14.25
CA GLN A 302 6.73 11.06 14.90
C GLN A 302 5.44 10.24 14.86
N SER A 303 4.28 10.88 15.08
CA SER A 303 2.99 10.21 15.04
C SER A 303 2.58 9.74 13.64
N SER A 304 3.01 10.45 12.59
CA SER A 304 2.79 10.06 11.20
C SER A 304 3.83 9.07 10.67
N GLY A 305 4.92 8.83 11.41
CA GLY A 305 6.04 7.99 10.98
C GLY A 305 7.02 8.70 10.03
N ASP A 306 6.88 10.02 9.86
CA ASP A 306 7.75 10.86 9.03
C ASP A 306 9.02 11.31 9.75
N LEU A 307 9.17 11.01 11.04
CA LEU A 307 10.41 11.25 11.78
C LEU A 307 10.56 10.18 12.86
N THR A 308 11.67 9.48 12.87
CA THR A 308 11.98 8.51 13.92
C THR A 308 12.59 9.18 15.16
N THR A 309 12.53 8.51 16.31
CA THR A 309 13.23 8.96 17.52
C THR A 309 14.75 9.03 17.34
N GLN A 310 15.33 8.19 16.47
CA GLN A 310 16.77 8.26 16.15
C GLN A 310 17.10 9.50 15.32
N GLU A 311 16.25 9.86 14.35
CA GLU A 311 16.41 11.09 13.57
C GLU A 311 16.24 12.35 14.43
N GLU A 312 15.26 12.39 15.34
CA GLU A 312 15.13 13.46 16.34
C GLU A 312 16.41 13.58 17.16
N ARG A 313 16.95 12.45 17.65
CA ARG A 313 18.21 12.43 18.39
C ARG A 313 19.37 12.98 17.54
N LEU A 314 19.45 12.63 16.26
CA LEU A 314 20.48 13.15 15.35
C LEU A 314 20.36 14.65 15.13
N ILE A 315 19.14 15.20 15.01
CA ILE A 315 18.90 16.65 14.96
C ILE A 315 19.48 17.32 16.20
N TYR A 316 19.18 16.79 17.39
CA TYR A 316 19.69 17.34 18.64
C TYR A 316 21.21 17.21 18.80
N LEU A 317 21.81 16.08 18.39
CA LEU A 317 23.26 15.92 18.42
C LEU A 317 23.96 16.92 17.50
N LYS A 318 23.47 17.11 16.28
CA LYS A 318 24.00 18.13 15.36
C LYS A 318 23.88 19.54 15.93
N ALA A 319 22.74 19.86 16.54
CA ALA A 319 22.56 21.14 17.23
C ALA A 319 23.57 21.31 18.39
N LEU A 320 23.78 20.27 19.20
CA LEU A 320 24.74 20.29 20.29
C LEU A 320 26.17 20.54 19.82
N ASP A 321 26.61 19.87 18.75
CA ASP A 321 27.94 20.05 18.17
C ASP A 321 28.14 21.50 17.66
N GLU A 322 27.14 22.03 16.96
CA GLU A 322 27.14 23.41 16.47
C GLU A 322 27.17 24.44 17.62
N TRP A 323 26.40 24.19 18.69
CA TRP A 323 26.44 25.02 19.88
C TRP A 323 27.81 24.94 20.57
N GLN A 324 28.34 23.73 20.78
CA GLN A 324 29.62 23.54 21.48
C GLN A 324 30.77 24.23 20.74
N SER A 325 30.80 24.13 19.41
CA SER A 325 31.80 24.79 18.57
C SER A 325 31.76 26.31 18.73
N ARG A 326 30.57 26.94 18.56
CA ARG A 326 30.42 28.40 18.65
C ARG A 326 30.60 28.93 20.06
N HIS A 327 30.04 28.25 21.07
CA HIS A 327 30.18 28.63 22.48
C HIS A 327 31.65 28.59 22.90
N SER A 328 32.35 27.48 22.61
CA SER A 328 33.77 27.33 22.93
C SER A 328 34.62 28.40 22.24
N ALA A 329 34.39 28.65 20.95
CA ALA A 329 35.12 29.67 20.19
C ALA A 329 34.95 31.09 20.77
N THR A 330 33.74 31.45 21.20
CA THR A 330 33.46 32.76 21.78
C THR A 330 34.15 32.97 23.14
N TYR A 331 34.25 31.91 23.95
CA TYR A 331 34.76 31.98 25.32
C TYR A 331 36.21 31.48 25.50
N ILE A 332 36.87 30.97 24.46
CA ILE A 332 38.20 30.34 24.56
C ILE A 332 39.28 31.21 25.22
N ARG A 333 39.18 32.54 25.11
CA ARG A 333 40.10 33.52 25.71
C ARG A 333 39.48 34.37 26.83
N SER A 334 38.28 34.02 27.28
CA SER A 334 37.54 34.77 28.29
C SER A 334 37.42 33.99 29.59
N ARG A 335 37.46 34.69 30.72
CA ARG A 335 37.16 34.14 32.04
C ARG A 335 36.31 35.15 32.81
N PHE A 336 35.01 34.93 32.83
CA PHE A 336 34.08 35.76 33.58
C PHE A 336 33.86 35.18 34.97
N THR A 337 34.01 36.02 35.99
CA THR A 337 33.72 35.69 37.41
C THR A 337 32.37 36.21 37.86
N GLU A 338 31.81 37.16 37.11
CA GLU A 338 30.50 37.78 37.34
C GLU A 338 29.85 38.09 35.98
N ILE A 339 28.53 38.20 35.97
CA ILE A 339 27.77 38.58 34.77
C ILE A 339 27.89 40.10 34.60
N ASN A 340 28.65 40.53 33.60
CA ASN A 340 28.83 41.93 33.23
C ASN A 340 28.46 42.15 31.74
N GLU A 341 28.51 43.39 31.28
CA GLU A 341 28.11 43.77 29.92
C GLU A 341 28.88 43.00 28.82
N ASP A 342 30.20 42.79 28.98
CA ASP A 342 31.01 42.03 28.02
C ASP A 342 30.62 40.53 27.97
N HIS A 343 30.31 39.95 29.13
CA HIS A 343 29.81 38.58 29.22
C HIS A 343 28.46 38.44 28.53
N LEU A 344 27.53 39.37 28.77
CA LEU A 344 26.21 39.40 28.13
C LEU A 344 26.33 39.56 26.60
N ASN A 345 27.19 40.47 26.13
CA ASN A 345 27.42 40.68 24.71
C ASN A 345 27.94 39.42 24.01
N LYS A 346 28.88 38.69 24.65
CA LYS A 346 29.37 37.40 24.13
C LYS A 346 28.30 36.32 24.13
N ALA A 347 27.51 36.23 25.20
CA ALA A 347 26.43 35.26 25.29
C ALA A 347 25.34 35.52 24.23
N PHE A 348 25.00 36.79 24.02
CA PHE A 348 24.10 37.23 22.96
C PHE A 348 24.66 36.94 21.56
N SER A 349 25.97 37.09 21.35
CA SER A 349 26.65 36.70 20.10
C SER A 349 26.53 35.20 19.84
N VAL A 350 26.70 34.34 20.85
CA VAL A 350 26.49 32.88 20.69
C VAL A 350 25.05 32.58 20.28
N TYR A 351 24.07 33.20 20.95
CA TYR A 351 22.65 33.03 20.65
C TYR A 351 22.31 33.45 19.21
N THR A 352 22.74 34.65 18.79
CA THR A 352 22.43 35.20 17.46
C THR A 352 23.10 34.44 16.32
N GLU A 353 24.35 33.98 16.51
CA GLU A 353 25.04 33.14 15.54
C GLU A 353 24.33 31.78 15.34
N LEU A 354 23.87 31.14 16.42
CA LEU A 354 23.17 29.86 16.34
C LEU A 354 21.78 29.99 15.74
N THR A 355 21.02 31.01 16.13
CA THR A 355 19.63 31.19 15.66
C THR A 355 19.54 31.81 14.27
N GLY A 356 20.49 32.67 13.88
CA GLY A 356 20.56 33.28 12.56
C GLY A 356 21.34 32.47 11.52
N ASN A 357 22.53 31.99 11.87
CA ASN A 357 23.53 31.53 10.90
C ASN A 357 23.75 30.01 10.90
N CYS A 358 23.16 29.25 11.83
CA CYS A 358 23.27 27.80 11.83
C CYS A 358 22.27 27.14 10.87
N ASN A 359 22.71 26.09 10.17
CA ASN A 359 21.86 25.22 9.38
C ASN A 359 21.98 23.80 9.91
N ILE A 360 20.88 23.22 10.38
CA ILE A 360 20.84 21.79 10.73
C ILE A 360 20.28 21.03 9.54
N VAL A 361 21.02 20.06 9.05
CA VAL A 361 20.61 19.20 7.92
C VAL A 361 20.44 17.78 8.42
N LEU A 362 19.25 17.19 8.23
CA LEU A 362 19.01 15.77 8.42
C LEU A 362 18.95 15.10 7.05
N ASP A 363 19.85 14.15 6.81
CA ASP A 363 20.15 13.57 5.50
C ASP A 363 20.40 14.62 4.40
N LYS A 364 19.34 14.99 3.67
CA LYS A 364 19.37 15.98 2.57
C LYS A 364 18.41 17.15 2.80
N ASN A 365 17.64 17.12 3.87
CA ASN A 365 16.63 18.14 4.17
C ASN A 365 17.14 19.07 5.27
N GLN A 366 17.22 20.35 4.93
CA GLN A 366 17.58 21.38 5.90
C GLN A 366 16.37 21.75 6.74
N LEU A 367 16.57 21.90 8.06
CA LEU A 367 15.53 22.43 8.93
C LEU A 367 15.26 23.91 8.59
N PRO A 368 13.99 24.35 8.58
CA PRO A 368 13.63 25.76 8.57
C PRO A 368 14.37 26.52 9.67
N LYS A 369 14.69 27.80 9.41
CA LYS A 369 15.41 28.64 10.37
C LYS A 369 14.67 28.80 11.70
N SER A 370 13.36 28.96 11.65
CA SER A 370 12.52 29.04 12.85
C SER A 370 12.52 27.72 13.64
N MET A 371 12.47 26.57 12.94
CA MET A 371 12.58 25.25 13.56
C MET A 371 13.97 25.01 14.18
N THR A 372 15.02 25.48 13.52
CA THR A 372 16.40 25.45 14.06
C THR A 372 16.49 26.27 15.36
N THR A 373 15.92 27.48 15.36
CA THR A 373 15.83 28.32 16.56
C THR A 373 15.07 27.62 17.69
N GLY A 374 13.90 27.06 17.39
CA GLY A 374 13.11 26.29 18.35
C GLY A 374 13.87 25.08 18.89
N THR A 375 14.67 24.41 18.06
CA THR A 375 15.51 23.27 18.45
C THR A 375 16.54 23.65 19.51
N PHE A 376 17.27 24.76 19.31
CA PHE A 376 18.21 25.25 20.33
C PHE A 376 17.49 25.66 21.61
N LEU A 377 16.32 26.29 21.50
CA LEU A 377 15.54 26.68 22.67
C LEU A 377 15.05 25.46 23.45
N LEU A 378 14.63 24.38 22.79
CA LEU A 378 14.28 23.11 23.44
C LEU A 378 15.47 22.52 24.21
N LEU A 379 16.67 22.59 23.65
CA LEU A 379 17.90 22.13 24.33
C LEU A 379 18.24 23.01 25.53
N SER A 380 18.03 24.33 25.43
CA SER A 380 18.26 25.26 26.54
C SER A 380 17.21 25.11 27.66
N ASP A 381 15.97 24.73 27.31
CA ASP A 381 14.89 24.47 28.27
C ASP A 381 15.12 23.15 29.03
N LYS A 382 15.80 22.17 28.41
CA LYS A 382 16.22 20.88 29.01
C LYS A 382 17.58 20.96 29.74
N PRO A 383 17.96 22.15 30.20
CA PRO A 383 19.33 22.66 30.34
C PRO A 383 20.45 21.74 29.82
N LYS A 384 20.43 21.41 28.51
CA LYS A 384 21.51 20.70 27.81
C LYS A 384 22.54 21.65 27.23
N ILE A 385 22.12 22.89 26.97
CA ILE A 385 22.96 24.01 26.54
C ILE A 385 22.59 25.26 27.32
N GLY A 386 23.45 26.28 27.24
CA GLY A 386 23.12 27.63 27.64
C GLY A 386 24.03 28.67 26.98
N TRP A 387 23.69 29.94 27.15
CA TRP A 387 24.34 31.03 26.39
C TRP A 387 25.53 31.66 27.14
N LEU A 388 25.44 31.77 28.46
CA LEU A 388 26.49 32.28 29.33
C LEU A 388 27.66 31.29 29.42
N GLN A 389 28.89 31.76 29.70
CA GLN A 389 30.03 30.89 30.01
C GLN A 389 29.76 29.92 31.18
N ASN A 390 29.13 30.40 32.25
CA ASN A 390 28.84 29.65 33.48
C ASN A 390 27.41 29.06 33.54
N TRP A 391 26.75 28.92 32.38
CA TRP A 391 25.33 28.54 32.28
C TRP A 391 24.95 27.29 33.08
N GLU A 392 25.84 26.28 33.17
CA GLU A 392 25.57 25.07 33.95
C GLU A 392 25.30 25.38 35.41
N SER A 393 26.10 26.26 36.02
CA SER A 393 25.93 26.64 37.43
C SER A 393 24.68 27.48 37.70
N VAL A 394 24.12 28.09 36.65
CA VAL A 394 22.98 29.01 36.76
C VAL A 394 21.64 28.28 36.48
N TYR A 395 21.65 27.30 35.57
CA TYR A 395 20.42 26.72 35.01
C TYR A 395 20.30 25.19 35.10
N LYS A 396 21.36 24.45 35.48
CA LYS A 396 21.27 23.02 35.84
C LYS A 396 21.19 22.88 37.36
#